data_AF-A0AAE1T1P1-F1
#
_entry.id   AF-A0AAE1T1P1-F1
#
_cell.length_a   1.000
_cell.length_b   1.000
_cell.length_c   1.000
_cell.angle_alpha   90.00
_cell.angle_beta   90.00
_cell.angle_gamma   90.00
#
_symmetry.space_group_name_H-M   'P 1'
#
loop_
_entity.id
_entity.type
_entity.pdbx_description
1 polymer ?
#
loop_
_entity_poly.entity_id
_entity_poly.type
_entity_poly.pdbx_seq_one_letter_code
_entity_poly.pdbx_strand_id
1 'polypeptide(L)'
;MGSSPAIDVARGFVYVGTGNLYLAPPEVLRCQAAQNNRTTPPTVPDQCFGEDVHFDSILALDVDTGEIAWATQLGGYDVFYFACLVPNNPDCPPGPNLDADFGEAPMLLTIFSNGRLRDVVVAVQKSGFAWPLDRNTGHIVWVKVKSLQPEFSSSKYSSHQSVYCCASKSIV
;
A
#
# COMPACT_ATOMS: atom_id res chain seq x y z
N MET A 1 1.25 9.50 9.57
CA MET A 1 2.07 8.60 10.42
C MET A 1 3.06 7.89 9.50
N GLY A 2 4.28 7.56 9.93
CA GLY A 2 5.27 6.85 9.09
C GLY A 2 5.59 5.50 9.71
N SER A 3 5.81 4.47 8.89
CA SER A 3 6.12 3.14 9.39
C SER A 3 7.60 2.97 9.75
N SER A 4 7.89 2.03 10.67
CA SER A 4 9.28 1.67 10.96
C SER A 4 9.96 1.14 9.70
N PRO A 5 11.18 1.60 9.34
CA PRO A 5 11.86 1.17 8.14
C PRO A 5 12.33 -0.29 8.24
N ALA A 6 12.47 -0.94 7.08
CA ALA A 6 13.14 -2.23 6.96
C ALA A 6 14.40 -2.11 6.09
N ILE A 7 15.48 -2.77 6.47
CA ILE A 7 16.79 -2.60 5.82
C ILE A 7 17.21 -3.93 5.17
N ASP A 8 17.53 -3.89 3.87
CA ASP A 8 18.17 -4.98 3.13
C ASP A 8 19.61 -4.58 2.80
N VAL A 9 20.53 -4.94 3.72
CA VAL A 9 21.95 -4.59 3.62
C VAL A 9 22.61 -5.23 2.37
N ALA A 10 22.11 -6.38 1.91
CA ALA A 10 22.67 -7.04 0.74
C ALA A 10 22.37 -6.28 -0.56
N ARG A 11 21.25 -5.54 -0.58
CA ARG A 11 20.84 -4.68 -1.71
C ARG A 11 21.22 -3.21 -1.53
N GLY A 12 21.62 -2.81 -0.33
CA GLY A 12 21.86 -1.41 0.00
C GLY A 12 20.58 -0.58 0.05
N PHE A 13 19.44 -1.19 0.40
CA PHE A 13 18.15 -0.50 0.42
C PHE A 13 17.51 -0.41 1.81
N VAL A 14 16.87 0.73 2.06
CA VAL A 14 15.97 0.99 3.18
C VAL A 14 14.56 1.15 2.63
N TYR A 15 13.62 0.34 3.11
CA TYR A 15 12.22 0.38 2.70
C TYR A 15 11.36 1.08 3.74
N VAL A 16 10.51 2.00 3.27
CA VAL A 16 9.62 2.80 4.12
C VAL A 16 8.22 2.78 3.55
N GLY A 17 7.21 2.62 4.41
CA GLY A 17 5.80 2.86 4.06
C GLY A 17 5.42 4.29 4.47
N THR A 18 4.76 5.01 3.57
CA THR A 18 4.27 6.37 3.82
C THR A 18 2.78 6.38 4.11
N GLY A 19 2.39 7.34 4.94
CA GLY A 19 1.00 7.58 5.30
C GLY A 19 0.23 8.40 4.26
N ASN A 20 -1.01 8.73 4.60
CA ASN A 20 -1.89 9.58 3.80
C ASN A 20 -1.50 11.07 3.89
N LEU A 21 -2.05 11.86 2.96
CA LEU A 21 -1.98 13.32 3.04
C LEU A 21 -3.05 13.86 4.02
N TYR A 22 -2.69 14.85 4.83
CA TYR A 22 -3.62 15.54 5.74
C TYR A 22 -4.20 16.83 5.15
N LEU A 23 -3.51 17.41 4.18
CA LEU A 23 -3.87 18.64 3.49
C LEU A 23 -3.41 18.53 2.04
N ALA A 24 -4.14 19.14 1.13
CA ALA A 24 -3.76 19.29 -0.26
C ALA A 24 -4.09 20.70 -0.75
N PRO A 25 -3.28 21.28 -1.67
CA PRO A 25 -3.58 22.57 -2.25
C PRO A 25 -4.93 22.61 -2.98
N PRO A 26 -5.61 23.78 -3.06
CA PRO A 26 -6.91 23.90 -3.70
C PRO A 26 -6.96 23.40 -5.15
N GLU A 27 -5.87 23.51 -5.89
CA GLU A 27 -5.76 22.98 -7.26
C GLU A 27 -5.83 21.45 -7.31
N VAL A 28 -5.15 20.76 -6.39
CA VAL A 28 -5.16 19.30 -6.27
C VAL A 28 -6.56 18.83 -5.89
N LEU A 29 -7.19 19.50 -4.91
CA LEU A 29 -8.54 19.19 -4.47
C LEU A 29 -9.58 19.30 -5.60
N ARG A 30 -9.46 20.33 -6.44
CA ARG A 30 -10.34 20.52 -7.62
C ARG A 30 -10.10 19.45 -8.67
N CYS A 31 -8.83 19.10 -8.93
CA CYS A 31 -8.48 18.03 -9.85
C CYS A 31 -9.07 16.69 -9.38
N GLN A 32 -8.91 16.37 -8.10
CA GLN A 32 -9.44 15.15 -7.51
C GLN A 32 -10.97 15.11 -7.56
N ALA A 33 -11.65 16.20 -7.21
CA ALA A 33 -13.11 16.29 -7.31
C ALA A 33 -13.60 16.03 -8.74
N ALA A 34 -12.87 16.54 -9.74
CA ALA A 34 -13.17 16.29 -11.15
C ALA A 34 -12.93 14.82 -11.55
N GLN A 35 -11.89 14.18 -11.03
CA GLN A 35 -11.62 12.75 -11.25
C GLN A 35 -12.65 11.84 -10.58
N ASN A 36 -13.07 12.14 -9.36
CA ASN A 36 -14.06 11.33 -8.62
C ASN A 36 -15.42 11.27 -9.34
N ASN A 37 -15.73 12.27 -10.17
CA ASN A 37 -16.93 12.27 -11.01
C ASN A 37 -16.76 11.53 -12.35
N ARG A 38 -15.58 10.98 -12.65
CA ARG A 38 -15.35 10.18 -13.85
C ARG A 38 -15.71 8.70 -13.59
N THR A 39 -16.20 8.05 -14.62
CA THR A 39 -16.41 6.58 -14.63
C THR A 39 -15.17 5.80 -15.07
N THR A 40 -14.15 6.49 -15.58
CA THR A 40 -12.87 5.93 -15.99
C THR A 40 -11.88 5.94 -14.83
N PRO A 41 -11.09 4.86 -14.63
CA PRO A 41 -10.02 4.85 -13.63
C PRO A 41 -9.02 5.99 -13.82
N PRO A 42 -8.37 6.48 -12.75
CA PRO A 42 -7.26 7.41 -12.83
C PRO A 42 -6.11 6.88 -13.70
N THR A 43 -5.36 7.79 -14.31
CA THR A 43 -4.13 7.46 -15.03
C THR A 43 -3.02 7.10 -14.05
N VAL A 44 -2.02 6.34 -14.51
CA VAL A 44 -0.78 6.08 -13.77
C VAL A 44 0.39 6.60 -14.61
N PRO A 45 1.13 7.64 -14.16
CA PRO A 45 0.94 8.39 -12.91
C PRO A 45 -0.35 9.24 -12.91
N ASP A 46 -0.82 9.60 -11.71
CA ASP A 46 -2.01 10.44 -11.55
C ASP A 46 -1.71 11.86 -12.02
N GLN A 47 -2.68 12.51 -12.68
CA GLN A 47 -2.53 13.87 -13.20
C GLN A 47 -2.67 14.95 -12.12
N CYS A 48 -3.18 14.61 -10.92
CA CYS A 48 -3.55 15.58 -9.90
C CYS A 48 -2.44 15.93 -8.90
N PHE A 49 -1.35 15.15 -8.85
CA PHE A 49 -0.19 15.42 -8.00
C PHE A 49 1.11 15.12 -8.75
N GLY A 50 2.20 15.73 -8.28
CA GLY A 50 3.52 15.57 -8.89
C GLY A 50 4.13 14.19 -8.64
N GLU A 51 5.07 13.80 -9.51
CA GLU A 51 5.82 12.53 -9.36
C GLU A 51 6.69 12.48 -8.10
N ASP A 52 6.96 13.63 -7.49
CA ASP A 52 7.72 13.82 -6.25
C ASP A 52 6.88 13.65 -4.97
N VAL A 53 5.56 13.40 -5.11
CA VAL A 53 4.66 13.23 -3.98
C VAL A 53 4.40 11.74 -3.75
N HIS A 54 4.93 11.19 -2.65
CA HIS A 54 4.89 9.75 -2.33
C HIS A 54 4.05 9.45 -1.07
N PHE A 55 2.76 9.78 -1.09
CA PHE A 55 1.82 9.36 -0.05
C PHE A 55 1.26 7.96 -0.37
N ASP A 56 0.81 7.22 0.65
CA ASP A 56 0.32 5.83 0.54
C ASP A 56 1.20 4.94 -0.36
N SER A 57 2.50 5.08 -0.18
CA SER A 57 3.51 4.48 -1.04
C SER A 57 4.45 3.60 -0.23
N ILE A 58 5.05 2.62 -0.90
CA ILE A 58 6.27 1.97 -0.42
C ILE A 58 7.44 2.58 -1.22
N LEU A 59 8.46 3.04 -0.51
CA LEU A 59 9.68 3.60 -1.07
C LEU A 59 10.84 2.66 -0.78
N ALA A 60 11.78 2.56 -1.71
CA ALA A 60 13.13 2.09 -1.47
C ALA A 60 14.10 3.25 -1.58
N LEU A 61 14.86 3.49 -0.52
CA LEU A 61 15.92 4.48 -0.45
C LEU A 61 17.27 3.77 -0.51
N ASP A 62 18.21 4.34 -1.23
CA ASP A 62 19.61 3.94 -1.15
C ASP A 62 20.16 4.22 0.26
N VAL A 63 20.83 3.24 0.85
CA VAL A 63 21.29 3.32 2.25
C VAL A 63 22.43 4.33 2.43
N ASP A 64 23.22 4.57 1.39
CA ASP A 64 24.40 5.43 1.46
C ASP A 64 24.06 6.87 1.08
N THR A 65 23.21 7.08 0.07
CA THR A 65 22.86 8.42 -0.44
C THR A 65 21.54 8.95 0.10
N GLY A 66 20.62 8.07 0.50
CA GLY A 66 19.24 8.43 0.85
C GLY A 66 18.35 8.76 -0.35
N GLU A 67 18.85 8.60 -1.58
CA GLU A 67 18.07 8.84 -2.81
C GLU A 67 17.01 7.76 -3.00
N ILE A 68 15.87 8.13 -3.60
CA ILE A 68 14.79 7.19 -3.92
C ILE A 68 15.23 6.33 -5.10
N ALA A 69 15.49 5.04 -4.85
CA ALA A 69 15.76 4.06 -5.90
C ALA A 69 14.48 3.71 -6.68
N TRP A 70 13.36 3.56 -5.96
CA TRP A 70 12.03 3.44 -6.54
C TRP A 70 10.96 3.81 -5.51
N ALA A 71 9.79 4.23 -6.01
CA ALA A 71 8.59 4.46 -5.19
C ALA A 71 7.38 3.86 -5.90
N THR A 72 6.48 3.24 -5.16
CA THR A 72 5.24 2.68 -5.70
C THR A 72 4.07 3.08 -4.83
N GLN A 73 3.20 3.91 -5.39
CA GLN A 73 1.96 4.33 -4.77
C GLN A 73 0.91 3.22 -4.88
N LEU A 74 0.19 2.99 -3.78
CA LEU A 74 -0.74 1.88 -3.63
C LEU A 74 -2.03 2.39 -2.98
N GLY A 75 -3.19 1.91 -3.41
CA GLY A 75 -4.48 2.34 -2.85
C GLY A 75 -5.07 3.63 -3.46
N GLY A 76 -4.29 4.40 -4.23
CA GLY A 76 -4.77 5.60 -4.94
C GLY A 76 -4.76 6.86 -4.08
N TYR A 77 -5.54 7.87 -4.46
CA TYR A 77 -5.64 9.13 -3.69
C TYR A 77 -6.45 8.93 -2.41
N ASP A 78 -5.82 9.16 -1.25
CA ASP A 78 -6.47 9.12 0.06
C ASP A 78 -6.04 10.32 0.91
N VAL A 79 -7.02 11.16 1.25
CA VAL A 79 -6.85 12.28 2.19
C VAL A 79 -7.79 12.07 3.35
N PHE A 80 -7.21 11.69 4.48
CA PHE A 80 -7.98 11.36 5.66
C PHE A 80 -7.49 12.09 6.91
N TYR A 81 -8.43 12.62 7.70
CA TYR A 81 -8.20 13.08 9.06
C TYR A 81 -9.52 13.05 9.85
N PHE A 82 -9.49 13.32 11.16
CA PHE A 82 -10.61 13.08 12.07
C PHE A 82 -11.97 13.66 11.64
N ALA A 83 -12.00 14.77 10.89
CA ALA A 83 -13.25 15.35 10.38
C ALA A 83 -13.99 14.42 9.40
N CYS A 84 -13.25 13.57 8.67
CA CYS A 84 -13.78 12.61 7.71
C CYS A 84 -14.48 11.40 8.36
N LEU A 85 -14.36 11.22 9.68
CA LEU A 85 -15.14 10.23 10.41
C LEU A 85 -16.64 10.58 10.46
N VAL A 86 -16.98 11.86 10.27
CA VAL A 86 -18.37 12.32 10.22
C VAL A 86 -18.83 12.30 8.74
N PRO A 87 -19.85 11.49 8.40
CA PRO A 87 -20.37 11.44 7.03
C PRO A 87 -20.80 12.83 6.55
N ASN A 88 -20.47 13.17 5.30
CA ASN A 88 -20.80 14.45 4.65
C ASN A 88 -20.29 15.71 5.38
N ASN A 89 -19.23 15.58 6.18
CA ASN A 89 -18.60 16.74 6.79
C ASN A 89 -18.00 17.66 5.71
N PRO A 90 -18.43 18.93 5.60
CA PRO A 90 -17.91 19.85 4.59
C PRO A 90 -16.42 20.17 4.75
N ASP A 91 -15.85 19.94 5.93
CA ASP A 91 -14.43 20.14 6.19
C ASP A 91 -13.60 18.97 5.61
N CYS A 92 -14.20 17.81 5.36
CA CYS A 92 -13.51 16.67 4.78
C CYS A 92 -13.29 16.86 3.27
N PRO A 93 -12.05 16.71 2.77
CA PRO A 93 -11.74 16.84 1.36
C PRO A 93 -12.50 15.84 0.46
N PRO A 94 -12.67 16.16 -0.83
CA PRO A 94 -13.26 15.24 -1.79
C PRO A 94 -12.35 14.03 -2.02
N GLY A 95 -12.83 12.82 -1.75
CA GLY A 95 -12.08 11.60 -2.01
C GLY A 95 -12.89 10.35 -1.67
N PRO A 96 -12.50 9.16 -2.18
CA PRO A 96 -12.72 7.94 -1.43
C PRO A 96 -11.83 8.02 -0.19
N ASN A 97 -12.36 8.61 0.90
CA ASN A 97 -11.65 8.84 2.16
C ASN A 97 -11.52 7.51 2.93
N LEU A 98 -10.77 6.59 2.35
CA LEU A 98 -10.72 5.18 2.75
C LEU A 98 -9.81 4.97 3.96
N ASP A 99 -8.90 5.90 4.25
CA ASP A 99 -7.89 5.78 5.32
C ASP A 99 -7.11 4.46 5.15
N ALA A 100 -6.48 4.31 3.98
CA ALA A 100 -5.83 3.12 3.47
C ALA A 100 -4.30 3.21 3.57
N ASP A 101 -3.80 4.03 4.46
CA ASP A 101 -2.39 4.37 4.57
C ASP A 101 -1.53 3.24 5.16
N PHE A 102 -0.21 3.35 4.98
CA PHE A 102 0.74 2.42 5.58
C PHE A 102 1.20 2.90 6.95
N GLY A 103 0.54 2.41 8.00
CA GLY A 103 1.01 2.56 9.38
C GLY A 103 2.02 1.49 9.83
N GLU A 104 2.07 0.35 9.14
CA GLU A 104 2.85 -0.83 9.52
C GLU A 104 4.20 -0.91 8.81
N ALA A 105 5.20 -1.47 9.50
CA ALA A 105 6.56 -1.63 8.98
C ALA A 105 6.58 -2.57 7.75
N PRO A 106 7.29 -2.22 6.65
CA PRO A 106 7.49 -3.14 5.55
C PRO A 106 8.23 -4.40 6.00
N MET A 107 7.80 -5.57 5.56
CA MET A 107 8.41 -6.85 5.86
C MET A 107 9.18 -7.38 4.66
N LEU A 108 10.40 -7.87 4.91
CA LEU A 108 11.28 -8.44 3.90
C LEU A 108 11.12 -9.96 3.86
N LEU A 109 10.53 -10.49 2.78
CA LEU A 109 10.27 -11.92 2.61
C LEU A 109 10.89 -12.48 1.33
N THR A 110 11.19 -13.78 1.32
CA THR A 110 11.48 -14.53 0.10
C THR A 110 10.33 -15.51 -0.12
N ILE A 111 9.67 -15.42 -1.27
CA ILE A 111 8.49 -16.21 -1.60
C ILE A 111 8.73 -17.06 -2.85
N PHE A 112 8.03 -18.19 -2.96
CA PHE A 112 7.97 -18.96 -4.20
C PHE A 112 6.70 -18.55 -4.97
N SER A 113 6.87 -17.97 -6.15
CA SER A 113 5.76 -17.53 -7.00
C SER A 113 6.09 -17.75 -8.48
N ASN A 114 5.11 -18.21 -9.25
CA ASN A 114 5.25 -18.54 -10.68
C ASN A 114 6.47 -19.45 -10.97
N GLY A 115 6.71 -20.45 -10.11
CA GLY A 115 7.78 -21.43 -10.29
C GLY A 115 9.19 -20.94 -9.93
N ARG A 116 9.35 -19.75 -9.34
CA ARG A 116 10.67 -19.19 -8.97
C ARG A 116 10.64 -18.54 -7.59
N LEU A 117 11.78 -18.55 -6.90
CA LEU A 117 12.01 -17.73 -5.71
C LEU A 117 12.09 -16.24 -6.08
N ARG A 118 11.43 -15.40 -5.28
CA ARG A 118 11.35 -13.95 -5.44
C ARG A 118 11.53 -13.29 -4.09
N ASP A 119 12.38 -12.27 -4.04
CA ASP A 119 12.52 -11.44 -2.85
C ASP A 119 11.54 -10.28 -2.95
N VAL A 120 10.68 -10.18 -1.94
CA VAL A 120 9.63 -9.17 -1.89
C VAL A 120 9.72 -8.34 -0.62
N VAL A 121 9.30 -7.09 -0.73
CA VAL A 121 8.93 -6.24 0.39
C VAL A 121 7.41 -6.21 0.45
N VAL A 122 6.84 -6.41 1.64
CA VAL A 122 5.39 -6.50 1.84
C VAL A 122 4.97 -5.53 2.92
N ALA A 123 4.01 -4.67 2.64
CA ALA A 123 3.33 -3.89 3.67
C ALA A 123 1.82 -4.13 3.60
N VAL A 124 1.17 -4.05 4.74
CA VAL A 124 -0.29 -4.18 4.87
C VAL A 124 -0.86 -2.78 5.09
N GLN A 125 -1.76 -2.37 4.22
CA GLN A 125 -2.49 -1.12 4.37
C GLN A 125 -3.57 -1.26 5.43
N LYS A 126 -3.96 -0.14 6.03
CA LYS A 126 -5.10 -0.07 6.96
C LYS A 126 -6.42 -0.54 6.34
N SER A 127 -6.55 -0.46 5.01
CA SER A 127 -7.63 -1.06 4.21
C SER A 127 -7.66 -2.60 4.25
N GLY A 128 -6.62 -3.25 4.79
CA GLY A 128 -6.50 -4.71 4.90
C GLY A 128 -5.85 -5.39 3.70
N PHE A 129 -5.39 -4.62 2.70
CA PHE A 129 -4.68 -5.13 1.54
C PHE A 129 -3.20 -5.34 1.85
N ALA A 130 -2.68 -6.53 1.51
CA ALA A 130 -1.26 -6.81 1.55
C ALA A 130 -0.65 -6.60 0.16
N TRP A 131 0.41 -5.81 0.09
CA TRP A 131 1.06 -5.42 -1.16
C TRP A 131 2.49 -5.97 -1.24
N PRO A 132 2.70 -7.10 -1.94
CA PRO A 132 4.02 -7.64 -2.19
C PRO A 132 4.64 -7.02 -3.44
N LEU A 133 5.72 -6.26 -3.24
CA LEU A 133 6.50 -5.64 -4.30
C LEU A 133 7.86 -6.32 -4.45
N ASP A 134 8.38 -6.41 -5.66
CA ASP A 134 9.76 -6.83 -5.91
C ASP A 134 10.73 -5.85 -5.24
N ARG A 135 11.68 -6.37 -4.47
CA ARG A 135 12.62 -5.54 -3.70
C ARG A 135 13.53 -4.65 -4.53
N ASN A 136 13.77 -5.02 -5.80
CA ASN A 136 14.67 -4.27 -6.68
C ASN A 136 13.92 -3.24 -7.53
N THR A 137 12.68 -3.53 -7.92
CA THR A 137 11.97 -2.71 -8.92
C THR A 137 10.71 -2.03 -8.40
N GLY A 138 10.21 -2.39 -7.21
CA GLY A 138 8.92 -1.91 -6.72
C GLY A 138 7.71 -2.48 -7.45
N HIS A 139 7.90 -3.37 -8.44
CA HIS A 139 6.80 -3.92 -9.21
C HIS A 139 5.95 -4.85 -8.36
N ILE A 140 4.62 -4.69 -8.44
CA ILE A 140 3.67 -5.57 -7.78
C ILE A 140 3.84 -7.00 -8.31
N VAL A 141 4.09 -7.94 -7.40
CA VAL A 141 4.26 -9.36 -7.75
C VAL A 141 2.91 -10.08 -7.84
N TRP A 142 1.98 -9.77 -6.94
CA TRP A 142 0.59 -10.22 -6.95
C TRP A 142 -0.25 -9.35 -6.00
N VAL A 143 -1.58 -9.36 -6.13
CA VAL A 143 -2.49 -8.70 -5.18
C VAL A 143 -3.46 -9.75 -4.65
N LYS A 144 -3.63 -9.84 -3.32
CA LYS A 144 -4.64 -10.72 -2.71
C LYS A 144 -5.46 -9.95 -1.70
N VAL A 145 -6.78 -9.96 -1.91
CA VAL A 145 -7.76 -9.37 -0.99
C VAL A 145 -8.07 -10.40 0.09
N LYS A 146 -8.00 -10.01 1.36
CA LYS A 146 -8.63 -10.79 2.43
C LYS A 146 -10.12 -10.47 2.42
N SER A 147 -10.93 -11.28 1.74
CA SER A 147 -12.37 -11.24 1.95
C SER A 147 -12.66 -11.62 3.41
N LEU A 148 -13.10 -10.68 4.23
CA LEU A 148 -13.69 -10.99 5.54
C LEU A 148 -15.04 -11.69 5.27
N GLN A 149 -15.05 -13.02 5.22
CA GLN A 149 -16.31 -13.76 5.24
C GLN A 149 -16.90 -13.69 6.67
N PRO A 150 -18.20 -13.36 6.83
CA PRO A 150 -18.91 -13.67 8.05
C PRO A 150 -19.17 -15.19 8.09
N GLU A 151 -18.78 -15.84 9.19
CA GLU A 151 -19.11 -17.23 9.44
C GLU A 151 -20.64 -17.41 9.47
N PHE A 152 -21.24 -18.09 8.48
CA PHE A 152 -22.46 -18.88 8.66
C PHE A 152 -22.65 -19.92 7.53
N SER A 153 -22.46 -21.19 7.92
CA SER A 153 -23.14 -22.43 7.49
C SER A 153 -23.11 -22.93 6.03
N SER A 154 -22.40 -24.07 5.91
CA SER A 154 -22.78 -25.33 5.24
C SER A 154 -22.45 -25.58 3.75
N SER A 155 -21.61 -26.61 3.59
CA SER A 155 -21.62 -27.66 2.56
C SER A 155 -21.02 -27.37 1.18
N LYS A 156 -19.84 -28.00 0.99
CA LYS A 156 -19.26 -28.53 -0.25
C LYS A 156 -18.86 -27.52 -1.33
N TYR A 157 -17.56 -27.27 -1.44
CA TYR A 157 -16.79 -27.57 -2.66
C TYR A 157 -15.31 -27.72 -2.30
N SER A 158 -14.74 -28.89 -2.62
CA SER A 158 -13.34 -29.24 -2.45
C SER A 158 -12.55 -28.75 -3.67
N SER A 159 -11.49 -27.97 -3.46
CA SER A 159 -10.19 -28.21 -4.09
C SER A 159 -9.12 -27.31 -3.47
N HIS A 160 -7.99 -27.95 -3.17
CA HIS A 160 -6.83 -27.50 -2.41
C HIS A 160 -6.28 -26.10 -2.73
N GLN A 161 -6.17 -25.24 -1.71
CA GLN A 161 -5.00 -24.36 -1.54
C GLN A 161 -4.89 -23.84 -0.10
N SER A 162 -4.41 -24.69 0.82
CA SER A 162 -3.95 -24.24 2.14
C SER A 162 -2.57 -23.60 2.00
N VAL A 163 -2.48 -22.28 2.02
CA VAL A 163 -1.20 -21.60 2.26
C VAL A 163 -1.04 -21.47 3.77
N TYR A 164 -0.18 -22.31 4.33
CA TYR A 164 0.25 -22.23 5.71
C TYR A 164 0.97 -20.89 5.93
N CYS A 165 0.39 -20.02 6.77
CA CYS A 165 1.15 -18.99 7.48
C CYS A 165 2.09 -19.69 8.46
N CYS A 166 3.28 -20.09 7.99
CA CYS A 166 4.37 -20.47 8.87
C CYS A 166 5.24 -19.25 9.15
N ALA A 167 4.84 -18.45 10.14
CA ALA A 167 5.81 -17.72 10.94
C ALA A 167 6.40 -18.74 11.93
N SER A 168 7.52 -19.40 11.58
CA SER A 168 8.28 -20.12 12.60
C SER A 168 9.09 -19.11 13.41
N LYS A 169 8.60 -18.81 14.61
CA LYS A 169 9.46 -18.30 15.69
C LYS A 169 10.59 -19.28 15.89
N SER A 170 11.83 -18.83 15.74
CA SER A 170 12.95 -19.40 16.47
C SER A 170 13.49 -18.30 17.38
N ILE A 171 12.95 -18.29 18.60
CA ILE A 171 13.61 -17.76 19.78
C ILE A 171 14.70 -18.79 20.11
N VAL A 172 15.94 -18.33 20.24
CA VAL A 172 16.97 -19.04 21.03
C VAL A 172 16.85 -18.53 22.46
#